data_AF-E8LRR8-F1
#
_entry.id   AF-E8LRR8-F1
#
_cell.length_a   1.000
_cell.length_b   1.000
_cell.length_c   1.000
_cell.angle_alpha   90.00
_cell.angle_beta   90.00
_cell.angle_gamma   90.00
#
_symmetry.space_group_name_H-M   'P 1'
#
loop_
_entity.id
_entity.type
_entity.pdbx_description
1 polymer ?
#
loop_
_entity_poly.entity_id
_entity_poly.type
_entity_poly.pdbx_seq_one_letter_code
_entity_poly.pdbx_strand_id
1 'polypeptide(L)'
;MNSTSQKKSNPLFEILFNVVIPSFILMKFSGDEHLGTAMALVVALAFPIAYGGMDLVRNKKFNFIAALGFVSVLLTGGIGLLELDTRWLALKEALIPGLIGLAVLVSTFTRYPFMQKMVLNDSVLNLALITERLKENGKSQAFERCLMSSNYLFASTFAFSSAMNYFLATWIVTSPAGTPEFNEELGKLTLYSYPIIAIPSMLMMFGIFYYVWRQIRAMTSLETEQIFHTK
;
A
#
# COMPACT_ATOMS: atom_id res chain seq x y z
N MET A 1 -6.88 35.84 -4.46
CA MET A 1 -6.58 34.76 -3.48
C MET A 1 -7.37 33.53 -3.89
N ASN A 2 -6.80 32.66 -4.72
CA ASN A 2 -7.47 31.43 -5.16
C ASN A 2 -7.12 30.30 -4.20
N SER A 3 -8.05 29.99 -3.32
CA SER A 3 -8.07 28.80 -2.49
C SER A 3 -8.19 27.56 -3.40
N THR A 4 -7.06 27.00 -3.79
CA THR A 4 -6.97 25.61 -4.26
C THR A 4 -7.39 24.71 -3.11
N SER A 5 -8.71 24.46 -3.01
CA SER A 5 -9.28 23.35 -2.27
C SER A 5 -8.63 22.08 -2.81
N GLN A 6 -7.66 21.54 -2.06
CA GLN A 6 -7.20 20.17 -2.18
C GLN A 6 -8.47 19.32 -2.05
N LYS A 7 -8.99 18.86 -3.18
CA LYS A 7 -10.19 18.04 -3.23
C LYS A 7 -9.83 16.76 -2.48
N LYS A 8 -10.27 16.65 -1.21
CA LYS A 8 -10.27 15.40 -0.44
C LYS A 8 -10.83 14.34 -1.38
N SER A 9 -9.99 13.47 -1.90
CA SER A 9 -10.46 12.31 -2.63
C SER A 9 -11.24 11.48 -1.62
N ASN A 10 -12.54 11.29 -1.86
CA ASN A 10 -13.35 10.48 -0.98
C ASN A 10 -12.83 9.05 -1.10
N PRO A 11 -12.35 8.42 -0.01
CA PRO A 11 -11.78 7.07 -0.07
C PRO A 11 -12.75 6.04 -0.67
N LEU A 12 -14.06 6.22 -0.43
CA LEU A 12 -15.11 5.41 -1.04
C LEU A 12 -15.20 5.59 -2.56
N PHE A 13 -14.98 6.80 -3.06
CA PHE A 13 -15.01 7.10 -4.50
C PHE A 13 -13.76 6.53 -5.19
N GLU A 14 -12.60 6.56 -4.53
CA GLU A 14 -11.39 5.92 -5.02
C GLU A 14 -11.53 4.39 -5.09
N ILE A 15 -12.06 3.74 -4.04
CA ILE A 15 -12.30 2.29 -4.03
C ILE A 15 -13.30 1.93 -5.15
N LEU A 16 -14.38 2.70 -5.31
CA LEU A 16 -15.38 2.42 -6.32
C LEU A 16 -14.79 2.49 -7.74
N PHE A 17 -14.05 3.55 -8.07
CA PHE A 17 -13.53 3.78 -9.42
C PHE A 17 -12.26 3.01 -9.78
N ASN A 18 -11.40 2.71 -8.80
CA ASN A 18 -10.13 2.02 -9.07
C ASN A 18 -10.19 0.52 -8.78
N VAL A 19 -11.14 0.05 -7.97
CA VAL A 19 -11.21 -1.35 -7.53
C VAL A 19 -12.51 -2.00 -8.00
N VAL A 20 -13.67 -1.45 -7.62
CA VAL A 20 -14.96 -2.11 -7.85
C VAL A 20 -15.37 -2.07 -9.33
N ILE A 21 -15.34 -0.91 -9.97
CA ILE A 21 -15.75 -0.76 -11.37
C ILE A 21 -14.84 -1.60 -12.30
N PRO A 22 -13.50 -1.51 -12.23
CA PRO A 22 -12.63 -2.34 -13.08
C PRO A 22 -12.82 -3.84 -12.84
N SER A 23 -12.93 -4.27 -11.57
CA SER A 23 -13.15 -5.70 -11.25
C SER A 23 -14.48 -6.20 -11.79
N PHE A 24 -15.54 -5.40 -11.70
CA PHE A 24 -16.85 -5.77 -12.24
C PHE A 24 -16.84 -5.84 -13.77
N ILE A 25 -16.13 -4.92 -14.44
CA ILE A 25 -15.93 -4.96 -15.89
C ILE A 25 -15.22 -6.26 -16.29
N LEU A 26 -14.12 -6.60 -15.62
CA LEU A 26 -13.38 -7.83 -15.88
C LEU A 26 -14.22 -9.09 -15.64
N MET A 27 -15.04 -9.12 -14.58
CA MET A 27 -15.85 -10.29 -14.24
C MET A 27 -17.08 -10.48 -15.12
N LYS A 28 -17.75 -9.39 -15.54
CA LYS A 28 -19.04 -9.46 -16.25
C LYS A 28 -18.94 -9.25 -17.76
N PHE A 29 -17.92 -8.54 -18.24
CA PHE A 29 -17.85 -8.11 -19.64
C PHE A 29 -16.74 -8.79 -20.46
N SER A 30 -16.01 -9.75 -19.88
CA SER A 30 -14.95 -10.50 -20.58
C SER A 30 -15.45 -11.64 -21.47
N GLY A 31 -16.76 -11.93 -21.49
CA GLY A 31 -17.31 -12.96 -22.39
C GLY A 31 -17.30 -12.52 -23.86
N ASP A 32 -17.20 -13.50 -24.76
CA ASP A 32 -17.15 -13.29 -26.23
C ASP A 32 -18.39 -12.59 -26.79
N GLU A 33 -19.54 -12.66 -26.11
CA GLU A 33 -20.77 -11.94 -26.49
C GLU A 33 -20.73 -10.43 -26.19
N HIS A 34 -19.70 -9.93 -25.49
CA HIS A 34 -19.61 -8.53 -25.05
C HIS A 34 -18.37 -7.83 -25.64
N LEU A 35 -17.39 -7.48 -24.80
CA LEU A 35 -16.18 -6.77 -25.23
C LEU A 35 -15.09 -7.74 -25.72
N GLY A 36 -15.18 -9.03 -25.34
CA GLY A 36 -14.09 -9.99 -25.49
C GLY A 36 -12.95 -9.75 -24.50
N THR A 37 -12.15 -10.79 -24.24
CA THR A 37 -11.13 -10.79 -23.16
C THR A 37 -10.15 -9.61 -23.25
N ALA A 38 -9.63 -9.34 -24.46
CA ALA A 38 -8.61 -8.30 -24.64
C ALA A 38 -9.16 -6.89 -24.41
N MET A 39 -10.35 -6.55 -24.96
CA MET A 39 -10.92 -5.21 -24.80
C MET A 39 -11.48 -4.98 -23.41
N ALA A 40 -12.02 -6.00 -22.74
CA ALA A 40 -12.43 -5.90 -21.35
C ALA A 40 -11.25 -5.54 -20.43
N LEU A 41 -10.09 -6.15 -20.66
CA LEU A 41 -8.85 -5.84 -19.95
C LEU A 41 -8.37 -4.40 -20.24
N VAL A 42 -8.34 -3.99 -21.50
CA VAL A 42 -7.96 -2.61 -21.88
C VAL A 42 -8.88 -1.58 -21.23
N VAL A 43 -10.20 -1.79 -21.29
CA VAL A 43 -11.18 -0.86 -20.70
C VAL A 43 -11.04 -0.82 -19.18
N ALA A 44 -10.89 -1.97 -18.52
CA ALA A 44 -10.72 -2.02 -17.07
C ALA A 44 -9.47 -1.26 -16.61
N LEU A 45 -8.36 -1.37 -17.35
CA LEU A 45 -7.10 -0.70 -17.03
C LEU A 45 -7.09 0.79 -17.44
N ALA A 46 -7.90 1.18 -18.42
CA ALA A 46 -8.03 2.58 -18.83
C ALA A 46 -8.53 3.49 -17.68
N PHE A 47 -9.37 2.98 -16.78
CA PHE A 47 -9.84 3.73 -15.61
C PHE A 47 -8.69 4.13 -14.65
N PRO A 48 -7.92 3.19 -14.07
CA PRO A 48 -6.81 3.55 -13.20
C PRO A 48 -5.68 4.28 -13.94
N ILE A 49 -5.46 4.01 -15.24
CA ILE A 49 -4.49 4.75 -16.07
C ILE A 49 -4.92 6.22 -16.26
N ALA A 50 -6.18 6.47 -16.63
CA ALA A 50 -6.69 7.83 -16.83
C ALA A 50 -6.74 8.59 -15.51
N TYR A 51 -7.17 7.94 -14.42
CA TYR A 51 -7.18 8.54 -13.09
C TYR A 51 -5.77 8.86 -12.59
N GLY A 52 -4.85 7.89 -12.67
CA GLY A 52 -3.44 8.08 -12.30
C GLY A 52 -2.73 9.14 -13.14
N GLY A 53 -2.98 9.16 -14.46
CA GLY A 53 -2.44 10.17 -15.38
C GLY A 53 -2.97 11.57 -15.10
N MET A 54 -4.28 11.72 -14.85
CA MET A 54 -4.87 13.00 -14.44
C MET A 54 -4.29 13.51 -13.12
N ASP A 55 -4.07 12.63 -12.14
CA ASP A 55 -3.48 13.01 -10.85
C ASP A 55 -2.02 13.46 -11.01
N LEU A 56 -1.24 12.76 -11.85
CA LEU A 56 0.16 13.10 -12.15
C LEU A 56 0.28 14.49 -12.82
N VAL A 57 -0.59 14.78 -13.78
CA VAL A 57 -0.62 16.07 -14.51
C VAL A 57 -1.09 17.20 -13.58
N ARG A 58 -2.07 16.95 -12.71
CA ARG A 58 -2.67 17.97 -11.86
C ARG A 58 -1.80 18.32 -10.65
N ASN A 59 -1.14 17.33 -10.05
CA ASN A 59 -0.37 17.53 -8.82
C ASN A 59 1.07 18.00 -9.06
N LYS A 60 1.60 17.92 -10.29
CA LYS A 60 2.97 18.36 -10.71
C LYS A 60 4.12 17.88 -9.80
N LYS A 61 3.86 16.95 -8.89
CA LYS A 61 4.83 16.35 -7.97
C LYS A 61 4.88 14.88 -8.31
N PHE A 62 6.08 14.42 -8.65
CA PHE A 62 6.33 13.01 -8.90
C PHE A 62 6.11 12.24 -7.59
N ASN A 63 5.00 11.53 -7.50
CA ASN A 63 4.72 10.67 -6.36
C ASN A 63 5.17 9.24 -6.72
N PHE A 64 6.22 8.77 -6.07
CA PHE A 64 6.76 7.42 -6.29
C PHE A 64 5.69 6.33 -6.11
N ILE A 65 4.74 6.53 -5.19
CA ILE A 65 3.62 5.60 -4.97
C ILE A 65 2.68 5.57 -6.18
N ALA A 66 2.35 6.74 -6.75
CA ALA A 66 1.52 6.82 -7.95
C ALA A 66 2.22 6.21 -9.18
N ALA A 67 3.54 6.42 -9.31
CA ALA A 67 4.34 5.81 -10.37
C ALA A 67 4.39 4.28 -10.24
N LEU A 68 4.60 3.74 -9.04
CA LEU A 68 4.56 2.29 -8.79
C LEU A 68 3.18 1.70 -9.11
N GLY A 69 2.10 2.37 -8.69
CA GLY A 69 0.74 1.94 -9.01
C GLY A 69 0.47 1.93 -10.51
N PHE A 70 0.90 2.97 -11.22
CA PHE A 70 0.78 3.04 -12.68
C PHE A 70 1.54 1.92 -13.39
N VAL A 71 2.80 1.67 -13.00
CA VAL A 71 3.59 0.56 -13.54
C VAL A 71 2.94 -0.79 -13.23
N SER A 72 2.38 -0.97 -12.03
CA SER A 72 1.65 -2.21 -11.66
C SER A 72 0.47 -2.49 -12.58
N VAL A 73 -0.33 -1.46 -12.86
CA VAL A 73 -1.49 -1.56 -13.77
C VAL A 73 -1.03 -1.89 -15.19
N LEU A 74 0.04 -1.26 -15.67
CA LEU A 74 0.63 -1.59 -16.97
C LEU A 74 1.17 -3.02 -17.03
N LEU A 75 1.86 -3.50 -15.99
CA LEU A 75 2.34 -4.88 -15.93
C LEU A 75 1.19 -5.88 -15.93
N THR A 76 0.10 -5.56 -15.23
CA THR A 76 -1.12 -6.39 -15.22
C THR A 76 -1.74 -6.49 -16.60
N GLY A 77 -1.85 -5.36 -17.31
CA GLY A 77 -2.31 -5.33 -18.70
C GLY A 77 -1.38 -6.05 -19.65
N GLY A 78 -0.08 -5.86 -19.50
CA GLY A 78 0.93 -6.54 -20.31
C GLY A 78 0.86 -8.06 -20.14
N ILE A 79 0.74 -8.56 -18.91
CA ILE A 79 0.61 -9.99 -18.63
C ILE A 79 -0.67 -10.57 -19.25
N GLY A 80 -1.80 -9.88 -19.11
CA GLY A 80 -3.06 -10.36 -19.67
C GLY A 80 -3.15 -10.27 -21.20
N LEU A 81 -2.58 -9.22 -21.82
CA LEU A 81 -2.61 -9.03 -23.27
C LEU A 81 -1.56 -9.83 -24.04
N LEU A 82 -0.39 -10.08 -23.42
CA LEU A 82 0.68 -10.88 -24.02
C LEU A 82 0.56 -12.37 -23.65
N GLU A 83 -0.55 -12.77 -23.03
CA GLU A 83 -0.84 -14.16 -22.64
C GLU A 83 0.30 -14.80 -21.83
N LEU A 84 0.92 -14.01 -20.94
CA LEU A 84 2.05 -14.47 -20.14
C LEU A 84 1.59 -15.42 -19.02
N ASP A 85 2.47 -16.35 -18.65
CA ASP A 85 2.24 -17.31 -17.57
C ASP A 85 1.77 -16.59 -16.28
N THR A 86 0.73 -17.12 -15.65
CA THR A 86 0.11 -16.60 -14.42
C THR A 86 1.11 -16.46 -13.27
N ARG A 87 2.24 -17.18 -13.32
CA ARG A 87 3.37 -16.99 -12.39
C ARG A 87 3.94 -15.57 -12.40
N TRP A 88 3.96 -14.91 -13.55
CA TRP A 88 4.41 -13.51 -13.65
C TRP A 88 3.45 -12.56 -12.94
N LEU A 89 2.15 -12.88 -12.94
CA LEU A 89 1.13 -12.14 -12.19
C LEU A 89 1.35 -12.29 -10.68
N ALA A 90 1.58 -13.50 -10.20
CA ALA A 90 1.85 -13.74 -8.79
C ALA A 90 3.14 -13.07 -8.33
N LEU A 91 4.19 -13.14 -9.16
CA LEU A 91 5.47 -12.48 -8.87
C LEU A 91 5.30 -10.96 -8.79
N LYS A 92 4.59 -10.33 -9.75
CA LYS A 92 4.42 -8.85 -9.71
C LYS A 92 3.58 -8.38 -8.53
N GLU A 93 2.55 -9.13 -8.14
CA GLU A 93 1.72 -8.78 -6.96
C GLU A 93 2.53 -8.88 -5.67
N ALA A 94 3.40 -9.89 -5.56
CA ALA A 94 4.30 -10.04 -4.43
C ALA A 94 5.44 -9.01 -4.42
N LEU A 95 5.87 -8.56 -5.60
CA LEU A 95 7.06 -7.73 -5.79
C LEU A 95 6.91 -6.36 -5.13
N ILE A 96 5.76 -5.68 -5.28
CA ILE A 96 5.60 -4.33 -4.73
C ILE A 96 5.68 -4.35 -3.19
N PRO A 97 4.88 -5.15 -2.46
CA PRO A 97 5.03 -5.26 -1.01
C PRO A 97 6.39 -5.82 -0.59
N GLY A 98 6.97 -6.73 -1.37
CA GLY A 98 8.29 -7.30 -1.11
C GLY A 98 9.41 -6.27 -1.18
N LEU A 99 9.41 -5.42 -2.21
CA LEU A 99 10.36 -4.32 -2.35
C LEU A 99 10.18 -3.27 -1.25
N ILE A 100 8.94 -2.96 -0.86
CA ILE A 100 8.67 -2.05 0.26
C ILE A 100 9.19 -2.66 1.56
N GLY A 101 8.89 -3.94 1.83
CA GLY A 101 9.35 -4.64 3.03
C GLY A 101 10.88 -4.71 3.10
N LEU A 102 11.54 -4.97 1.98
CA LEU A 102 12.99 -4.97 1.87
C LEU A 102 13.57 -3.57 2.06
N ALA A 103 12.96 -2.53 1.49
CA ALA A 103 13.36 -1.14 1.72
C ALA A 103 13.22 -0.75 3.20
N VAL A 104 12.14 -1.19 3.88
CA VAL A 104 11.96 -0.99 5.32
C VAL A 104 13.04 -1.73 6.10
N LEU A 105 13.32 -2.99 5.77
CA LEU A 105 14.37 -3.79 6.41
C LEU A 105 15.75 -3.15 6.25
N VAL A 106 16.14 -2.79 5.02
CA VAL A 106 17.42 -2.12 4.71
C VAL A 106 17.50 -0.76 5.39
N SER A 107 16.38 -0.02 5.50
CA SER A 107 16.35 1.26 6.20
C SER A 107 16.65 1.13 7.70
N THR A 108 16.47 -0.06 8.29
CA THR A 108 16.87 -0.34 9.69
C THR A 108 18.39 -0.22 9.88
N PHE A 109 19.18 -0.52 8.84
CA PHE A 109 20.63 -0.34 8.86
C PHE A 109 21.05 1.11 8.55
N THR A 110 20.10 1.98 8.22
CA THR A 110 20.34 3.40 7.95
C THR A 110 20.06 4.22 9.21
N ARG A 111 20.72 5.38 9.35
CA ARG A 111 20.60 6.26 10.53
C ARG A 111 19.18 6.75 10.84
N TYR A 112 18.25 6.66 9.88
CA TYR A 112 16.83 7.00 10.05
C TYR A 112 15.94 6.07 9.21
N PRO A 113 15.31 5.05 9.82
CA PRO A 113 14.46 4.12 9.11
C PRO A 113 13.26 4.79 8.42
N PHE A 114 12.87 4.31 7.25
CA PHE A 114 11.89 4.98 6.37
C PHE A 114 10.50 5.07 7.02
N MET A 115 10.01 3.94 7.54
CA MET A 115 8.72 3.88 8.23
C MET A 115 8.70 4.75 9.47
N GLN A 116 9.83 4.80 10.16
CA GLN A 116 10.02 5.67 11.30
C GLN A 116 9.91 7.15 10.94
N LYS A 117 10.49 7.62 9.83
CA LYS A 117 10.27 9.01 9.36
C LYS A 117 8.82 9.33 8.99
N MET A 118 8.07 8.36 8.48
CA MET A 118 6.66 8.57 8.16
C MET A 118 5.78 8.63 9.42
N VAL A 119 6.06 7.78 10.40
CA VAL A 119 5.32 7.71 11.67
C VAL A 119 5.75 8.81 12.65
N LEU A 120 7.06 8.95 12.84
CA LEU A 120 7.74 10.00 13.57
C LEU A 120 8.03 11.16 12.62
N ASN A 121 6.97 11.77 12.10
CA ASN A 121 7.09 13.06 11.45
C ASN A 121 6.65 14.14 12.45
N ASP A 122 7.37 15.27 12.48
CA ASP A 122 6.98 16.46 13.24
C ASP A 122 5.58 16.99 12.86
N SER A 123 5.01 16.52 11.75
CA SER A 123 3.60 16.81 11.41
C SER A 123 2.58 16.09 12.30
N VAL A 124 2.95 14.98 12.95
CA VAL A 124 2.05 14.12 13.73
C VAL A 124 2.48 14.04 15.19
N LEU A 125 3.78 13.91 15.45
CA LEU A 125 4.34 13.73 16.79
C LEU A 125 5.27 14.89 17.14
N ASN A 126 5.25 15.32 18.41
CA ASN A 126 6.14 16.36 18.90
C ASN A 126 7.53 15.76 19.20
N LEU A 127 8.36 15.55 18.16
CA LEU A 127 9.65 14.87 18.30
C LEU A 127 10.62 15.66 19.16
N ALA A 128 10.54 16.99 19.16
CA ALA A 128 11.36 17.85 20.00
C ALA A 128 11.11 17.55 21.49
N LEU A 129 9.85 17.58 21.93
CA LEU A 129 9.46 17.30 23.31
C LEU A 129 9.76 15.86 23.72
N ILE A 130 9.51 14.90 22.83
CA ILE A 130 9.83 13.48 23.06
C ILE A 130 11.33 13.32 23.28
N THR A 131 12.16 13.92 22.42
CA THR A 131 13.62 13.80 22.50
C THR A 131 14.18 14.44 23.77
N GLU A 132 13.65 15.60 24.16
CA GLU A 132 14.00 16.28 25.41
C GLU A 132 13.70 15.39 26.62
N ARG A 133 12.47 14.89 26.76
CA ARG A 133 12.08 14.01 27.86
C ARG A 133 12.84 12.69 27.89
N LEU A 134 13.14 12.12 26.72
CA LEU A 134 13.96 10.91 26.63
C LEU A 134 15.39 11.14 27.15
N LYS A 135 15.95 12.33 26.91
CA LYS A 135 17.28 12.70 27.40
C LYS A 135 17.27 12.93 28.92
N GLU A 136 16.27 13.64 29.44
CA GLU A 136 16.07 13.86 30.87
C GLU A 136 15.91 12.55 31.64
N ASN A 137 15.15 11.60 31.08
CA ASN A 137 14.89 10.30 31.71
C ASN A 137 16.00 9.26 31.47
N GLY A 138 17.05 9.59 30.69
CA GLY A 138 18.11 8.65 30.33
C GLY A 138 17.63 7.45 29.50
N LYS A 139 16.53 7.59 28.75
CA LYS A 139 15.89 6.50 27.99
C LYS A 139 16.15 6.55 26.49
N SER A 140 17.02 7.43 26.00
CA SER A 140 17.33 7.57 24.56
C SER A 140 17.73 6.25 23.90
N GLN A 141 18.56 5.42 24.55
CA GLN A 141 18.96 4.12 24.00
C GLN A 141 17.82 3.09 23.99
N ALA A 142 16.91 3.14 24.98
CA ALA A 142 15.72 2.29 25.00
C ALA A 142 14.74 2.68 23.89
N PHE A 143 14.63 3.98 23.61
CA PHE A 143 13.85 4.50 22.49
C PHE A 143 14.42 4.01 21.15
N GLU A 144 15.73 4.15 20.91
CA GLU A 144 16.36 3.61 19.69
C GLU A 144 16.13 2.10 19.50
N ARG A 145 16.16 1.31 20.58
CA ARG A 145 15.83 -0.13 20.53
C ARG A 145 14.37 -0.38 20.19
N CYS A 146 13.44 0.37 20.79
CA CYS A 146 12.01 0.29 20.47
C CYS A 146 11.78 0.61 18.99
N LEU A 147 12.42 1.67 18.51
CA LEU A 147 12.42 2.12 17.14
C LEU A 147 12.93 1.05 16.16
N MET A 148 14.02 0.36 16.48
CA MET A 148 14.49 -0.77 15.67
C MET A 148 13.51 -1.94 15.67
N SER A 149 13.00 -2.34 16.84
CA SER A 149 12.01 -3.42 16.96
C SER A 149 10.75 -3.15 16.14
N SER A 150 10.23 -1.92 16.18
CA SER A 150 9.08 -1.52 15.38
C SER A 150 9.36 -1.59 13.88
N ASN A 151 10.57 -1.28 13.46
CA ASN A 151 10.96 -1.38 12.05
C ASN A 151 11.00 -2.83 11.55
N TYR A 152 11.47 -3.77 12.38
CA TYR A 152 11.36 -5.20 12.10
C TYR A 152 9.90 -5.67 12.03
N LEU A 153 9.04 -5.17 12.91
CA LEU A 153 7.61 -5.48 12.86
C LEU A 153 6.96 -4.95 11.56
N PHE A 154 7.29 -3.72 11.15
CA PHE A 154 6.80 -3.17 9.88
C PHE A 154 7.29 -3.98 8.67
N ALA A 155 8.58 -4.34 8.64
CA ALA A 155 9.13 -5.20 7.59
C ALA A 155 8.41 -6.57 7.54
N SER A 156 8.07 -7.12 8.72
CA SER A 156 7.32 -8.38 8.83
C SER A 156 5.89 -8.24 8.29
N THR A 157 5.21 -7.12 8.50
CA THR A 157 3.89 -6.84 7.91
C THR A 157 3.96 -6.81 6.38
N PHE A 158 4.97 -6.17 5.80
CA PHE A 158 5.15 -6.15 4.35
C PHE A 158 5.56 -7.51 3.78
N ALA A 159 6.40 -8.27 4.49
CA ALA A 159 6.73 -9.63 4.12
C ALA A 159 5.49 -10.54 4.13
N PHE A 160 4.65 -10.43 5.15
CA PHE A 160 3.35 -11.11 5.20
C PHE A 160 2.46 -10.70 4.02
N SER A 161 2.35 -9.40 3.74
CA SER A 161 1.56 -8.89 2.62
C SER A 161 2.07 -9.42 1.27
N SER A 162 3.40 -9.45 1.07
CA SER A 162 4.03 -10.00 -0.13
C SER A 162 3.72 -11.49 -0.31
N ALA A 163 3.89 -12.27 0.76
CA ALA A 163 3.61 -13.71 0.75
C ALA A 163 2.13 -14.01 0.49
N MET A 164 1.22 -13.24 1.11
CA MET A 164 -0.21 -13.40 0.89
C MET A 164 -0.65 -12.99 -0.50
N ASN A 165 -0.07 -11.93 -1.08
CA ASN A 165 -0.31 -11.54 -2.46
C ASN A 165 0.10 -12.66 -3.43
N TYR A 166 1.29 -13.22 -3.25
CA TYR A 166 1.75 -14.37 -4.04
C TYR A 166 0.78 -15.55 -3.91
N PHE A 167 0.44 -15.93 -2.68
CA PHE A 167 -0.43 -17.06 -2.40
C PHE A 167 -1.81 -16.89 -3.03
N LEU A 168 -2.48 -15.75 -2.81
CA LEU A 168 -3.80 -15.48 -3.39
C LEU A 168 -3.75 -15.44 -4.91
N ALA A 169 -2.71 -14.82 -5.51
CA ALA A 169 -2.57 -14.77 -6.95
C ALA A 169 -2.43 -16.19 -7.54
N THR A 170 -1.58 -17.04 -6.95
CA THR A 170 -1.44 -18.44 -7.41
C THR A 170 -2.65 -19.32 -7.13
N TRP A 171 -3.47 -18.98 -6.13
CA TRP A 171 -4.64 -19.78 -5.74
C TRP A 171 -5.90 -19.39 -6.50
N ILE A 172 -6.09 -18.10 -6.77
CA ILE A 172 -7.27 -17.58 -7.48
C ILE A 172 -7.05 -17.62 -8.99
N VAL A 173 -5.85 -17.29 -9.48
CA VAL A 173 -5.56 -17.17 -10.91
C VAL A 173 -4.94 -18.46 -11.42
N THR A 174 -5.80 -19.35 -11.91
CA THR A 174 -5.43 -20.69 -12.41
C THR A 174 -5.58 -20.81 -13.91
N SER A 175 -6.39 -19.93 -14.52
CA SER A 175 -6.70 -19.95 -15.93
C SER A 175 -5.60 -19.27 -16.77
N PRO A 176 -5.34 -19.73 -18.01
CA PRO A 176 -4.35 -19.10 -18.88
C PRO A 176 -4.68 -17.64 -19.17
N ALA A 177 -3.66 -16.79 -19.21
CA ALA A 177 -3.84 -15.40 -19.64
C ALA A 177 -4.40 -15.35 -21.07
N GLY A 178 -5.28 -14.38 -21.35
CA GLY A 178 -5.99 -14.26 -22.62
C GLY A 178 -7.36 -14.96 -22.66
N THR A 179 -7.74 -15.73 -21.63
CA THR A 179 -9.08 -16.32 -21.53
C THR A 179 -10.06 -15.45 -20.71
N PRO A 180 -11.38 -15.54 -20.96
CA PRO A 180 -12.39 -14.85 -20.16
C PRO A 180 -12.29 -15.17 -18.66
N GLU A 181 -11.97 -16.42 -18.34
CA GLU A 181 -11.83 -16.91 -16.97
C GLU A 181 -10.67 -16.22 -16.25
N PHE A 182 -9.55 -15.99 -16.93
CA PHE A 182 -8.41 -15.26 -16.35
C PHE A 182 -8.78 -13.83 -15.95
N ASN A 183 -9.57 -13.13 -16.77
CA ASN A 183 -10.05 -11.80 -16.40
C ASN A 183 -11.00 -11.84 -15.20
N GLU A 184 -11.89 -12.84 -15.14
CA GLU A 184 -12.78 -13.01 -13.99
C GLU A 184 -11.98 -13.31 -12.70
N GLU A 185 -10.98 -14.18 -12.79
CA GLU A 185 -10.05 -14.50 -11.70
C GLU A 185 -9.23 -13.28 -11.28
N LEU A 186 -8.78 -12.42 -12.19
CA LEU A 186 -8.13 -11.14 -11.90
C LEU A 186 -9.02 -10.19 -11.11
N GLY A 187 -10.30 -10.08 -11.51
CA GLY A 187 -11.29 -9.28 -10.80
C GLY A 187 -11.56 -9.82 -9.39
N LYS A 188 -11.67 -11.16 -9.26
CA LYS A 188 -11.77 -11.84 -7.96
C LYS A 188 -10.53 -11.58 -7.12
N LEU A 189 -9.32 -11.77 -7.65
CA LEU A 189 -8.07 -11.55 -6.95
C LEU A 189 -8.01 -10.13 -6.36
N THR A 190 -8.35 -9.13 -7.15
CA THR A 190 -8.39 -7.73 -6.72
C THR A 190 -9.39 -7.52 -5.57
N LEU A 191 -10.59 -8.09 -5.69
CA LEU A 191 -11.64 -7.97 -4.68
C LEU A 191 -11.29 -8.71 -3.37
N TYR A 192 -10.74 -9.92 -3.45
CA TYR A 192 -10.35 -10.75 -2.30
C TYR A 192 -9.07 -10.26 -1.62
N SER A 193 -8.14 -9.66 -2.36
CA SER A 193 -6.92 -9.08 -1.81
C SER A 193 -7.23 -7.97 -0.81
N TYR A 194 -8.31 -7.22 -1.01
CA TYR A 194 -8.68 -6.13 -0.10
C TYR A 194 -9.01 -6.63 1.33
N PRO A 195 -9.98 -7.55 1.56
CA PRO A 195 -10.26 -8.06 2.90
C PRO A 195 -9.17 -9.00 3.44
N ILE A 196 -8.51 -9.81 2.59
CA ILE A 196 -7.57 -10.83 3.07
C ILE A 196 -6.18 -10.24 3.35
N ILE A 197 -5.76 -9.21 2.61
CA ILE A 197 -4.42 -8.63 2.75
C ILE A 197 -4.50 -7.27 3.42
N ALA A 198 -5.32 -6.35 2.91
CA ALA A 198 -5.33 -4.99 3.41
C ALA A 198 -5.83 -4.91 4.85
N ILE A 199 -6.90 -5.62 5.21
CA ILE A 199 -7.44 -5.60 6.59
C ILE A 199 -6.43 -6.15 7.61
N PRO A 200 -5.86 -7.37 7.46
CA PRO A 200 -4.87 -7.87 8.41
C PRO A 200 -3.62 -7.00 8.46
N SER A 201 -3.14 -6.51 7.32
CA SER A 201 -1.98 -5.62 7.27
C SER A 201 -2.26 -4.30 8.01
N MET A 202 -3.46 -3.73 7.86
CA MET A 202 -3.89 -2.56 8.62
C MET A 202 -3.95 -2.84 10.12
N LEU A 203 -4.50 -3.98 10.54
CA LEU A 203 -4.54 -4.37 11.96
C LEU A 203 -3.14 -4.53 12.55
N MET A 204 -2.22 -5.18 11.83
CA MET A 204 -0.80 -5.27 12.23
C MET A 204 -0.19 -3.88 12.35
N MET A 205 -0.41 -3.02 11.35
CA MET A 205 0.08 -1.65 11.34
C MET A 205 -0.42 -0.87 12.57
N PHE A 206 -1.73 -0.92 12.86
CA PHE A 206 -2.32 -0.32 14.07
C PHE A 206 -1.72 -0.89 15.36
N GLY A 207 -1.49 -2.20 15.42
CA GLY A 207 -0.82 -2.84 16.55
C GLY A 207 0.61 -2.32 16.77
N ILE A 208 1.37 -2.12 15.69
CA ILE A 208 2.73 -1.56 15.76
C ILE A 208 2.70 -0.11 16.21
N PHE A 209 1.78 0.71 15.66
CA PHE A 209 1.57 2.09 16.11
C PHE A 209 1.24 2.16 17.60
N TYR A 210 0.32 1.32 18.06
CA TYR A 210 -0.05 1.24 19.47
C TYR A 210 1.14 0.83 20.35
N TYR A 211 1.93 -0.13 19.90
CA TYR A 211 3.17 -0.53 20.59
C TYR A 211 4.16 0.64 20.70
N VAL A 212 4.45 1.34 19.59
CA VAL A 212 5.36 2.50 19.57
C VAL A 212 4.86 3.60 20.52
N TRP A 213 3.58 3.95 20.40
CA TRP A 213 2.96 4.99 21.22
C TRP A 213 3.02 4.65 22.72
N ARG A 214 2.68 3.42 23.08
CA ARG A 214 2.75 2.95 24.48
C ARG A 214 4.18 3.00 25.03
N GLN A 215 5.16 2.64 24.22
CA GLN A 215 6.58 2.70 24.59
C GLN A 215 7.08 4.14 24.76
N ILE A 216 6.71 5.05 23.85
CA ILE A 216 7.04 6.49 23.98
C ILE A 216 6.46 7.04 25.28
N ARG A 217 5.19 6.77 25.56
CA ARG A 217 4.50 7.22 26.77
C ARG A 217 5.16 6.68 28.04
N ALA A 218 5.53 5.41 28.04
CA ALA A 218 6.22 4.78 29.18
C ALA A 218 7.64 5.33 29.41
N MET A 219 8.35 5.76 28.36
CA MET A 219 9.72 6.28 28.48
C MET A 219 9.79 7.79 28.77
N THR A 220 8.79 8.56 28.33
CA THR A 220 8.76 10.02 28.47
C THR A 220 7.83 10.52 29.58
N SER A 221 6.94 9.67 30.08
CA SER A 221 5.85 10.04 31.01
C SER A 221 4.96 11.16 30.49
N LEU A 222 4.95 11.39 29.16
CA LEU A 222 4.12 12.39 28.51
C LEU A 222 2.68 11.89 28.38
N GLU A 223 1.73 12.81 28.45
CA GLU A 223 0.35 12.50 28.10
C GLU A 223 0.17 12.41 26.58
N THR A 224 -0.85 11.69 26.15
CA THR A 224 -1.17 11.47 24.72
C THR A 224 -1.25 12.79 23.96
N GLU A 225 -1.88 13.80 24.56
CA GLU A 225 -2.10 15.14 23.99
C GLU A 225 -0.81 15.92 23.78
N GLN A 226 0.25 15.59 24.53
CA GLN A 226 1.57 16.20 24.43
C GLN A 226 2.46 15.47 23.42
N ILE A 227 2.20 14.17 23.21
CA ILE A 227 2.90 13.32 22.25
C ILE A 227 2.46 13.65 20.82
N PHE A 228 1.14 13.82 20.60
CA PHE A 228 0.59 14.22 19.32
C PHE A 228 0.52 15.74 19.21
N HIS A 229 0.69 16.28 18.01
CA HIS A 229 0.40 17.69 17.77
C HIS A 229 -1.10 17.96 17.90
N THR A 230 -1.52 18.35 19.10
CA THR A 230 -2.84 18.91 19.33
C THR A 230 -2.78 20.38 18.89
N LYS A 231 -3.45 20.69 17.77
CA LYS A 231 -3.71 22.08 17.39
C LYS A 231 -4.76 22.68 18.32
#